data_AF-A0A0F7TX32-F1
#
_entry.id   AF-A0A0F7TX32-F1
#
_cell.length_a   1.000
_cell.length_b   1.000
_cell.length_c   1.000
_cell.angle_alpha   90.00
_cell.angle_beta   90.00
_cell.angle_gamma   90.00
#
_symmetry.space_group_name_H-M   'P 1'
#
loop_
_entity.id
_entity.type
_entity.pdbx_description
1 polymer ?
#
loop_
_entity_poly.entity_id
_entity_poly.type
_entity_poly.pdbx_seq_one_letter_code
_entity_poly.pdbx_strand_id
1 'polypeptide(L)'
;MYGLKQLAVLSLMLLSVTAKEAKKTMVGFETEKASYGKDVELEDCTEIDEEEVYTISIKKHCRVFTGPLCTGRNTLLKPGDHSNKEPVPILSIFCHAKRPF
;
A
#
# COMPACT_ATOMS: atom_id res chain seq x y z
N MET A 1 -29.78 43.33 26.05
CA MET A 1 -28.52 42.63 26.36
C MET A 1 -28.21 41.69 25.20
N TYR A 2 -27.42 42.13 24.22
CA TYR A 2 -27.04 41.35 23.04
C TYR A 2 -25.77 40.57 23.34
N GLY A 3 -25.91 39.40 23.97
CA GLY A 3 -24.74 38.65 24.42
C GLY A 3 -24.97 37.16 24.32
N LEU A 4 -25.01 36.59 23.11
CA LEU A 4 -24.86 35.13 22.94
C LEU A 4 -24.59 34.69 21.48
N LYS A 5 -23.97 35.53 20.62
CA LYS A 5 -23.78 35.20 19.20
C LYS A 5 -22.34 34.93 18.75
N GLN A 6 -21.33 35.02 19.62
CA GLN A 6 -19.91 34.92 19.20
C GLN A 6 -19.19 33.63 19.62
N LEU A 7 -19.80 32.75 20.41
CA LEU A 7 -19.14 31.53 20.89
C LEU A 7 -19.20 30.34 19.92
N ALA A 8 -20.02 30.40 18.86
CA ALA A 8 -20.15 29.29 17.90
C ALA A 8 -19.06 29.25 16.82
N VAL A 9 -18.28 30.33 16.64
CA VAL A 9 -17.32 30.42 15.51
C VAL A 9 -15.95 29.81 15.86
N LEU A 10 -15.65 29.58 17.14
CA LEU A 10 -14.32 29.14 17.57
C LEU A 10 -14.12 27.61 17.54
N SER A 11 -15.17 26.79 17.50
CA SER A 11 -15.02 25.33 17.52
C SER A 11 -14.72 24.70 16.15
N LEU A 12 -14.78 25.47 15.06
CA LEU A 12 -14.56 24.95 13.70
C LEU A 12 -13.08 24.94 13.27
N MET A 13 -12.16 25.52 14.05
CA MET A 13 -10.74 25.68 13.66
C MET A 13 -9.80 24.56 14.14
N LEU A 14 -10.28 23.53 14.86
CA LEU A 14 -9.40 22.55 15.52
C LEU A 14 -9.30 21.16 14.85
N LEU A 15 -9.87 20.97 13.65
CA LEU A 15 -9.94 19.64 13.00
C LEU A 15 -9.05 19.48 11.74
N SER A 16 -8.17 20.43 11.43
CA SER A 16 -7.14 20.24 10.40
C SER A 16 -5.94 19.46 10.93
N VAL A 17 -6.19 18.25 11.47
CA VAL A 17 -5.13 17.25 11.64
C VAL A 17 -4.73 16.82 10.23
N THR A 18 -3.66 17.42 9.72
CA THR A 18 -3.02 16.93 8.49
C THR A 18 -2.45 15.56 8.81
N ALA A 19 -3.19 14.50 8.45
CA ALA A 19 -2.70 13.14 8.57
C ALA A 19 -1.42 13.03 7.74
N LYS A 20 -0.28 12.88 8.42
CA LYS A 20 1.01 12.65 7.76
C LYS A 20 0.88 11.38 6.94
N GLU A 21 1.08 11.49 5.63
CA GLU A 21 1.02 10.34 4.73
C GLU A 21 2.05 9.30 5.19
N ALA A 22 1.58 8.07 5.44
CA ALA A 22 2.46 6.99 5.85
C ALA A 22 3.53 6.78 4.78
N LYS A 23 4.77 6.53 5.18
CA LYS A 23 5.88 6.27 4.25
C LYS A 23 5.95 4.82 3.80
N LYS A 24 5.31 3.91 4.54
CA LYS A 24 5.30 2.48 4.27
C LYS A 24 3.88 1.95 4.18
N THR A 25 3.72 0.82 3.50
CA THR A 25 2.49 0.03 3.50
C THR A 25 2.82 -1.42 3.77
N MET A 26 1.98 -2.09 4.53
CA MET A 26 2.12 -3.52 4.79
C MET A 26 1.49 -4.31 3.65
N VAL A 27 2.26 -5.23 3.09
CA VAL A 27 1.85 -6.16 2.04
C VAL A 27 1.85 -7.57 2.61
N GLY A 28 0.75 -8.29 2.44
CA GLY A 28 0.64 -9.70 2.81
C GLY A 28 1.02 -10.61 1.66
N PHE A 29 1.79 -11.65 1.94
CA PHE A 29 2.18 -12.70 1.01
C PHE A 29 1.75 -14.05 1.56
N GLU A 30 1.20 -14.88 0.69
CA GLU A 30 0.87 -16.28 0.98
C GLU A 30 1.62 -17.16 -0.01
N THR A 31 2.50 -17.99 0.53
CA THR A 31 3.30 -18.99 -0.19
C THR A 31 2.84 -20.38 0.22
N GLU A 32 3.37 -21.43 -0.41
CA GLU A 32 3.13 -22.80 0.04
C GLU A 32 3.60 -23.04 1.49
N LYS A 33 4.69 -22.37 1.90
CA LYS A 33 5.35 -22.61 3.18
C LYS A 33 4.72 -21.81 4.32
N ALA A 34 4.33 -20.57 4.05
CA ALA A 34 3.86 -19.64 5.07
C ALA A 34 3.08 -18.45 4.49
N SER A 35 2.27 -17.84 5.36
CA SER A 35 1.67 -16.52 5.15
C SER A 35 2.35 -15.50 6.06
N TYR A 36 2.79 -14.38 5.51
CA TYR A 36 3.47 -13.34 6.29
C TYR A 36 3.22 -11.94 5.72
N GLY A 37 3.47 -10.92 6.54
CA GLY A 37 3.40 -9.51 6.14
C GLY A 37 4.79 -8.88 6.05
N LYS A 38 5.00 -8.01 5.06
CA LYS A 38 6.23 -7.23 4.89
C LYS A 38 5.89 -5.76 4.69
N ASP A 39 6.62 -4.89 5.39
CA ASP A 39 6.53 -3.44 5.18
C ASP A 39 7.29 -3.06 3.90
N VAL A 40 6.59 -2.39 2.99
CA VAL A 40 7.10 -1.91 1.70
C VAL A 40 7.12 -0.39 1.73
N GLU A 41 8.24 0.21 1.33
CA GLU A 41 8.35 1.67 1.19
C GLU A 41 7.45 2.16 0.05
N LEU A 42 6.73 3.26 0.30
CA LEU A 42 5.92 3.91 -0.72
C LEU A 42 6.80 4.79 -1.61
N GLU A 43 6.51 4.77 -2.91
CA GLU A 43 7.27 5.47 -3.95
C GLU A 43 8.74 5.03 -4.06
N ASP A 44 9.08 3.82 -3.58
CA ASP A 44 10.39 3.22 -3.70
C ASP A 44 10.27 1.73 -4.07
N CYS A 45 11.33 1.17 -4.66
CA CYS A 45 11.39 -0.23 -5.01
C CYS A 45 11.86 -1.09 -3.83
N THR A 46 11.07 -2.10 -3.47
CA THR A 46 11.42 -3.04 -2.39
C THR A 46 11.63 -4.43 -2.96
N GLU A 47 12.76 -5.06 -2.63
CA GLU A 47 13.02 -6.47 -2.95
C GLU A 47 12.17 -7.40 -2.07
N ILE A 48 11.59 -8.43 -2.67
CA ILE A 48 10.76 -9.45 -2.02
C ILE A 48 11.44 -10.81 -2.09
N ASP A 49 11.95 -11.18 -3.28
CA ASP A 49 12.66 -12.43 -3.57
C ASP A 49 11.85 -13.70 -3.24
N GLU A 50 10.57 -13.73 -3.66
CA GLU A 50 9.69 -14.89 -3.48
C GLU A 50 9.35 -15.51 -4.83
N GLU A 51 9.69 -16.79 -5.02
CA GLU A 51 9.49 -17.51 -6.28
C GLU A 51 8.05 -18.03 -6.44
N GLU A 52 7.36 -18.33 -5.33
CA GLU A 52 6.07 -19.03 -5.34
C GLU A 52 5.00 -18.32 -4.47
N VAL A 53 4.45 -17.22 -4.99
CA VAL A 53 3.36 -16.49 -4.32
C VAL A 53 2.00 -16.89 -4.90
N TYR A 54 1.10 -17.37 -4.05
CA TYR A 54 -0.27 -17.73 -4.40
C TYR A 54 -1.24 -16.58 -4.19
N THR A 55 -1.10 -15.86 -3.06
CA THR A 55 -1.93 -14.71 -2.72
C THR A 55 -1.06 -13.53 -2.32
N ILE A 56 -1.41 -12.34 -2.83
CA ILE A 56 -0.87 -11.07 -2.36
C ILE A 56 -2.02 -10.17 -1.88
N SER A 57 -1.87 -9.61 -0.69
CA SER A 57 -2.83 -8.68 -0.07
C SER A 57 -2.21 -7.29 0.04
N ILE A 58 -2.82 -6.30 -0.62
CA ILE A 58 -2.30 -4.93 -0.68
C ILE A 58 -3.33 -3.88 -0.28
N LYS A 59 -2.90 -2.87 0.48
CA LYS A 59 -3.75 -1.74 0.90
C LYS A 59 -3.62 -0.52 -0.02
N LYS A 60 -2.61 -0.50 -0.88
CA LYS A 60 -2.27 0.57 -1.83
C LYS A 60 -2.18 -0.01 -3.24
N HIS A 61 -2.12 0.86 -4.25
CA HIS A 61 -1.84 0.40 -5.60
C HIS A 61 -0.36 0.01 -5.67
N CYS A 62 -0.07 -1.22 -6.08
CA CYS A 62 1.30 -1.71 -6.15
C CYS A 62 1.56 -2.35 -7.49
N ARG A 63 2.72 -2.07 -8.07
CA ARG A 63 3.24 -2.76 -9.23
C ARG A 63 4.16 -3.87 -8.75
N VAL A 64 3.82 -5.11 -9.08
CA VAL A 64 4.64 -6.29 -8.77
C VAL A 64 5.48 -6.66 -9.99
N PHE A 65 6.71 -7.11 -9.75
CA PHE A 65 7.68 -7.40 -10.79
C PHE A 65 8.23 -8.82 -10.62
N THR A 66 8.42 -9.46 -11.77
CA THR A 66 9.08 -10.78 -11.87
C THR A 66 10.61 -10.68 -11.93
N GLY A 67 11.16 -9.46 -12.01
CA GLY A 67 12.59 -9.17 -11.95
C GLY A 67 12.98 -8.40 -10.68
N PRO A 68 14.27 -8.41 -10.29
CA PRO A 68 14.76 -7.58 -9.19
C PRO A 68 14.75 -6.10 -9.60
N LEU A 69 14.91 -5.21 -8.61
CA LEU A 69 15.05 -3.76 -8.79
C LEU A 69 13.92 -3.12 -9.62
N CYS A 70 12.71 -3.68 -9.52
CA CYS A 70 11.52 -3.23 -10.24
C CYS A 70 11.70 -3.24 -11.76
N THR A 71 12.31 -4.32 -12.27
CA THR A 71 12.56 -4.53 -13.70
C THR A 71 11.76 -5.72 -14.26
N GLY A 72 11.77 -5.86 -15.60
CA GLY A 72 11.13 -6.99 -16.27
C GLY A 72 9.60 -6.92 -16.35
N ARG A 73 8.96 -8.10 -16.47
CA ARG A 73 7.50 -8.20 -16.57
C ARG A 73 6.86 -7.79 -15.26
N ASN A 74 5.82 -6.97 -15.37
CA ASN A 74 5.15 -6.39 -14.22
C ASN A 74 3.64 -6.27 -14.41
N THR A 75 2.92 -6.15 -13.30
CA THR A 75 1.48 -5.98 -13.26
C THR A 75 1.11 -4.95 -12.21
N LEU A 76 0.24 -4.01 -12.54
CA LEU A 76 -0.33 -3.07 -11.58
C LEU A 76 -1.55 -3.70 -10.90
N LEU A 77 -1.47 -3.84 -9.58
CA LEU A 77 -2.53 -4.37 -8.74
C LEU A 77 -3.21 -3.24 -7.96
N LYS A 78 -4.55 -3.27 -7.93
CA LYS A 78 -5.39 -2.39 -7.12
C LYS A 78 -5.44 -2.88 -5.66
N PRO A 79 -5.76 -2.03 -4.67
CA PRO A 79 -5.97 -2.48 -3.30
C PRO A 79 -6.96 -3.66 -3.21
N GLY A 80 -6.63 -4.65 -2.38
CA GLY A 80 -7.38 -5.90 -2.20
C GLY A 80 -6.47 -7.13 -2.21
N ASP A 81 -7.11 -8.30 -2.18
CA ASP A 81 -6.47 -9.59 -2.25
C ASP A 81 -6.47 -10.11 -3.69
N HIS A 82 -5.32 -10.57 -4.16
CA HIS A 82 -5.14 -11.15 -5.49
C HIS A 82 -4.58 -12.53 -5.34
N SER A 83 -5.39 -13.54 -5.67
CA SER A 83 -5.01 -14.95 -5.58
C SER A 83 -4.98 -15.58 -6.98
N ASN A 84 -4.07 -16.52 -7.18
CA ASN A 84 -4.00 -17.33 -8.39
C ASN A 84 -3.89 -18.82 -8.04
N LYS A 85 -4.36 -19.69 -8.94
CA LYS A 85 -4.23 -21.15 -8.79
C LYS A 85 -2.79 -21.61 -8.99
N GLU A 86 -2.10 -20.98 -9.92
CA GLU A 86 -0.68 -21.21 -10.19
C GLU A 86 0.14 -20.11 -9.50
N PRO A 87 1.20 -20.46 -8.76
CA PRO A 87 2.00 -19.47 -8.06
C PRO A 87 2.76 -18.59 -9.05
N VAL A 88 3.02 -17.35 -8.65
CA VAL A 88 3.72 -16.36 -9.48
C VAL A 88 4.95 -15.86 -8.74
N PRO A 89 6.11 -15.74 -9.41
CA PRO A 89 7.28 -15.14 -8.80
C PRO A 89 7.11 -13.63 -8.65
N ILE A 90 7.42 -13.13 -7.46
CA ILE A 90 7.44 -11.70 -7.12
C ILE A 90 8.82 -11.40 -6.54
N LEU A 91 9.70 -10.87 -7.37
CA LEU A 91 11.07 -10.55 -6.97
C LEU A 91 11.17 -9.15 -6.39
N SER A 92 10.41 -8.19 -6.93
CA SER A 92 10.37 -6.83 -6.38
C SER A 92 8.99 -6.19 -6.52
N ILE A 93 8.74 -5.14 -5.73
CA ILE A 93 7.46 -4.44 -5.66
C ILE A 93 7.66 -2.93 -5.51
N PHE A 94 6.80 -2.16 -6.16
CA PHE A 94 6.72 -0.71 -6.03
C PHE A 94 5.29 -0.33 -5.65
N CYS A 95 5.09 0.29 -4.49
CA CYS A 95 3.76 0.70 -4.05
C CYS A 95 3.60 2.22 -4.10
N HIS A 96 2.47 2.69 -4.63
CA HIS A 96 2.18 4.10 -4.76
C HIS A 96 1.42 4.64 -3.55
N ALA A 97 1.80 5.84 -3.08
CA ALA A 97 1.11 6.55 -2.02
C ALA A 97 -0.32 6.94 -2.47
N LYS A 98 -0.45 7.31 -3.75
CA LYS A 98 -1.70 7.71 -4.42
C LYS A 98 -2.03 6.77 -5.58
N ARG A 99 -3.26 6.84 -6.10
CA ARG A 99 -3.65 6.05 -7.28
C ARG A 99 -2.83 6.50 -8.50
N PRO A 100 -2.05 5.62 -9.15
CA PRO A 100 -1.40 5.95 -10.41
C PRO A 100 -2.44 6.09 -11.53
N PHE A 101 -2.18 7.01 -12.47
CA PHE A 101 -3.04 7.28 -13.63
C PHE A 101 -2.92 6.19 -14.70
#